data_AF-A0A931BHS3-F1
#
_entry.id   AF-A0A931BHS3-F1
#
_cell.length_a   1.000
_cell.length_b   1.000
_cell.length_c   1.000
_cell.angle_alpha   90.00
_cell.angle_beta   90.00
_cell.angle_gamma   90.00
#
_symmetry.space_group_name_H-M   'P 1'
#
loop_
_entity.id
_entity.type
_entity.pdbx_description
1 polymer ?
#
loop_
_entity_poly.entity_id
_entity_poly.type
_entity_poly.pdbx_seq_one_letter_code
_entity_poly.pdbx_strand_id
1 'polypeptide(L)'
;MSYLETTADVYRQAAQEPQVGLCCTTNPVWQLPGLSIPKRMLAMNYGCGSTVNPRDLTNSPTVLYVGVGGGMELLQFAYFSRRPGAVIGVDVVDEMLEASRQNMETAEQENDWFRSEFIDLRAGDALHLPVEDESVDVAAQNCLFNIFKTDDLKRALQETYRVLKPHGRLVMSDPTCEQPMSDELRADERLRALCLTGSLPLQEYLNMITEVGFGTVEVRAKRAYRVLAPGHYATDELIYIESVEVCAIKDPMPADGPCIFTGRTAIYYGGEEYFDDQKGHVLLQNQPLAVCDKTAGALLALGRNDIFVSPSTFHYDGGGCC
;
A
#
# COMPACT_ATOMS: atom_id res chain seq x y z
N MET A 1 19.94 12.10 -17.54
CA MET A 1 19.63 11.31 -16.34
C MET A 1 18.15 10.97 -16.45
N SER A 2 17.78 9.71 -16.28
CA SER A 2 16.38 9.30 -16.23
C SER A 2 15.81 9.55 -14.84
N TYR A 3 14.49 9.66 -14.72
CA TYR A 3 13.83 9.81 -13.42
C TYR A 3 14.17 8.68 -12.42
N LEU A 4 14.48 7.47 -12.92
CA LEU A 4 14.92 6.33 -12.11
C LEU A 4 16.35 6.52 -11.58
N GLU A 5 17.25 7.05 -12.41
CA GLU A 5 18.62 7.40 -11.98
C GLU A 5 18.58 8.52 -10.94
N THR A 6 17.78 9.57 -11.17
CA THR A 6 17.56 10.65 -10.21
C THR A 6 17.00 10.12 -8.89
N THR A 7 16.07 9.17 -8.94
CA THR A 7 15.54 8.49 -7.76
C THR A 7 16.63 7.71 -7.01
N ALA A 8 17.40 6.88 -7.72
CA ALA A 8 18.49 6.11 -7.14
C ALA A 8 19.53 7.01 -6.46
N ASP A 9 19.84 8.16 -7.06
CA ASP A 9 20.76 9.16 -6.50
C ASP A 9 20.23 9.78 -5.21
N VAL A 10 18.94 10.12 -5.16
CA VAL A 10 18.27 10.65 -3.94
C VAL A 10 18.38 9.64 -2.79
N TYR A 11 18.04 8.37 -3.04
CA TYR A 11 18.05 7.35 -2.01
C TYR A 11 19.46 6.86 -1.65
N ARG A 12 20.42 6.91 -2.59
CA ARG A 12 21.85 6.68 -2.28
C ARG A 12 22.38 7.68 -1.26
N GLN A 13 22.07 8.97 -1.43
CA GLN A 13 22.44 10.00 -0.46
C GLN A 13 21.76 9.74 0.89
N ALA A 14 20.48 9.39 0.87
CA ALA A 14 19.70 9.07 2.06
C ALA A 14 20.19 7.80 2.80
N ALA A 15 20.98 6.93 2.14
CA ALA A 15 21.65 5.77 2.74
C ALA A 15 22.83 6.15 3.61
N GLN A 16 23.59 7.13 3.13
CA GLN A 16 24.82 7.59 3.74
C GLN A 16 24.51 8.60 4.85
N GLU A 17 23.57 9.51 4.59
CA GLU A 17 23.21 10.59 5.49
C GLU A 17 21.68 10.63 5.66
N PRO A 18 21.13 10.01 6.73
CA PRO A 18 19.69 9.91 6.91
C PRO A 18 18.99 11.28 6.98
N GLN A 19 17.98 11.48 6.14
CA GLN A 19 17.28 12.76 6.01
C GLN A 19 15.92 12.73 6.72
N VAL A 20 15.89 13.19 7.97
CA VAL A 20 14.66 13.30 8.77
C VAL A 20 13.73 14.33 8.13
N GLY A 21 12.76 13.85 7.34
CA GLY A 21 11.80 14.69 6.61
C GLY A 21 11.78 14.50 5.09
N LEU A 22 12.61 13.59 4.54
CA LEU A 22 12.52 13.21 3.12
C LEU A 22 11.08 12.83 2.75
N CYS A 23 10.41 12.07 3.62
CA CYS A 23 9.00 11.70 3.54
C CYS A 23 8.26 12.03 4.85
N CYS A 24 6.92 12.14 4.82
CA CYS A 24 6.12 12.37 6.03
C CYS A 24 5.79 11.06 6.75
N THR A 25 6.66 10.63 7.67
CA THR A 25 6.37 9.46 8.52
C THR A 25 5.60 9.91 9.76
N THR A 26 4.27 9.95 9.64
CA THR A 26 3.38 10.37 10.75
C THR A 26 2.86 9.19 11.59
N ASN A 27 3.01 7.95 11.10
CA ASN A 27 2.49 6.79 11.81
C ASN A 27 3.43 6.32 12.93
N PRO A 28 2.88 6.01 14.12
CA PRO A 28 3.67 5.47 15.21
C PRO A 28 4.23 4.10 14.82
N VAL A 29 5.51 3.91 15.11
CA VAL A 29 6.21 2.64 15.00
C VAL A 29 5.52 1.60 15.89
N TRP A 30 5.40 0.36 15.41
CA TRP A 30 4.75 -0.69 16.19
C TRP A 30 5.44 -0.92 17.53
N GLN A 31 4.64 -0.89 18.60
CA GLN A 31 5.08 -1.18 19.97
C GLN A 31 4.65 -2.60 20.33
N LEU A 32 5.35 -3.60 19.78
CA LEU A 32 5.09 -5.02 20.06
C LEU A 32 5.97 -5.51 21.22
N PRO A 33 5.49 -6.46 22.04
CA PRO A 33 6.30 -7.01 23.13
C PRO A 33 7.64 -7.58 22.63
N GLY A 34 8.73 -7.05 23.17
CA GLY A 34 10.10 -7.45 22.82
C GLY A 34 10.63 -6.91 21.49
N LEU A 35 9.86 -6.08 20.77
CA LEU A 35 10.33 -5.40 19.57
C LEU A 35 11.02 -4.07 19.93
N SER A 36 12.32 -3.99 19.70
CA SER A 36 13.10 -2.75 19.67
C SER A 36 13.45 -2.43 18.23
N ILE A 37 13.14 -1.21 17.78
CA ILE A 37 13.58 -0.72 16.46
C ILE A 37 14.88 0.07 16.65
N PRO A 38 16.00 -0.36 16.02
CA PRO A 38 17.25 0.38 16.06
C PRO A 38 17.08 1.83 15.63
N LYS A 39 17.76 2.76 16.32
CA LYS A 39 17.63 4.21 16.05
C LYS A 39 17.94 4.59 14.60
N ARG A 40 18.91 3.90 13.97
CA ARG A 40 19.26 4.15 12.57
C ARG A 40 18.14 3.75 11.61
N MET A 41 17.41 2.66 11.87
CA MET A 41 16.22 2.29 11.09
C MET A 41 15.15 3.39 11.17
N LEU A 42 14.92 3.95 12.36
CA LEU A 42 13.96 5.06 12.55
C LEU A 42 14.35 6.32 11.77
N ALA A 43 15.64 6.67 11.77
CA ALA A 43 16.14 7.84 11.04
C ALA A 43 16.07 7.67 9.51
N MET A 44 16.03 6.41 9.04
CA MET A 44 15.96 6.02 7.62
C MET A 44 14.54 5.55 7.21
N ASN A 45 13.52 5.94 7.97
CA ASN A 45 12.14 5.64 7.64
C ASN A 45 11.62 6.67 6.63
N TYR A 46 11.51 6.26 5.37
CA TYR A 46 11.03 7.09 4.27
C TYR A 46 9.72 6.51 3.75
N GLY A 47 8.59 7.13 4.10
CA GLY A 47 7.27 6.70 3.67
C GLY A 47 6.17 7.70 4.02
N CYS A 48 4.94 7.39 3.62
CA CYS A 48 3.76 8.24 3.79
C CYS A 48 2.66 7.64 4.69
N GLY A 49 2.84 6.42 5.19
CA GLY A 49 1.85 5.71 6.00
C GLY A 49 2.37 4.39 6.57
N SER A 50 1.47 3.53 7.06
CA SER A 50 1.76 2.17 7.53
C SER A 50 1.25 1.22 6.47
N THR A 51 2.16 0.49 5.84
CA THR A 51 1.88 -0.24 4.60
C THR A 51 1.18 -1.55 4.81
N VAL A 52 1.28 -2.15 5.99
CA VAL A 52 0.75 -3.48 6.27
C VAL A 52 0.06 -3.42 7.61
N ASN A 53 -1.10 -4.08 7.76
CA ASN A 53 -1.74 -4.25 9.05
C ASN A 53 -1.35 -5.62 9.64
N PRO A 54 -1.17 -5.77 10.97
CA PRO A 54 -0.92 -7.07 11.58
C PRO A 54 -1.87 -8.21 11.14
N ARG A 55 -3.12 -7.90 10.75
CA ARG A 55 -4.06 -8.88 10.19
C ARG A 55 -3.60 -9.52 8.87
N ASP A 56 -2.83 -8.78 8.08
CA ASP A 56 -2.28 -9.27 6.81
C ASP A 56 -1.11 -10.23 7.06
N LEU A 57 -0.51 -10.18 8.26
CA LEU A 57 0.65 -10.97 8.66
C LEU A 57 0.27 -12.24 9.45
N THR A 58 -1.00 -12.64 9.40
CA THR A 58 -1.49 -13.85 10.07
C THR A 58 -0.92 -15.11 9.44
N ASN A 59 -0.73 -16.16 10.25
CA ASN A 59 -0.23 -17.48 9.81
C ASN A 59 1.21 -17.49 9.26
N SER A 60 2.07 -16.59 9.73
CA SER A 60 3.50 -16.53 9.37
C SER A 60 3.78 -16.53 7.86
N PRO A 61 3.22 -15.55 7.13
CA PRO A 61 3.30 -15.49 5.67
C PRO A 61 4.73 -15.30 5.17
N THR A 62 4.99 -15.70 3.92
CA THR A 62 6.13 -15.16 3.17
C THR A 62 5.77 -13.76 2.69
N VAL A 63 6.59 -12.78 3.05
CA VAL A 63 6.36 -11.35 2.74
C VAL A 63 7.43 -10.85 1.78
N LEU A 64 7.03 -10.18 0.71
CA LEU A 64 7.90 -9.37 -0.14
C LEU A 64 7.73 -7.90 0.22
N TYR A 65 8.82 -7.17 0.38
CA TYR A 65 8.82 -5.73 0.53
C TYR A 65 9.78 -5.08 -0.46
N VAL A 66 9.28 -4.14 -1.26
CA VAL A 66 10.05 -3.44 -2.31
C VAL A 66 10.33 -2.01 -1.87
N GLY A 67 11.59 -1.58 -1.95
CA GLY A 67 12.07 -0.31 -1.39
C GLY A 67 12.34 -0.47 0.10
N VAL A 68 13.42 -1.18 0.46
CA VAL A 68 13.65 -1.65 1.84
C VAL A 68 14.02 -0.53 2.81
N GLY A 69 14.54 0.59 2.31
CA GLY A 69 14.99 1.70 3.13
C GLY A 69 16.00 1.25 4.19
N GLY A 70 15.83 1.73 5.43
CA GLY A 70 16.62 1.27 6.57
C GLY A 70 16.32 -0.14 7.06
N GLY A 71 15.28 -0.82 6.55
CA GLY A 71 14.88 -2.17 6.93
C GLY A 71 13.87 -2.25 8.10
N MET A 72 13.26 -1.14 8.50
CA MET A 72 12.31 -1.10 9.62
C MET A 72 11.10 -2.01 9.40
N GLU A 73 10.50 -1.97 8.20
CA GLU A 73 9.36 -2.81 7.81
C GLU A 73 9.73 -4.29 7.79
N LEU A 74 10.93 -4.62 7.28
CA LEU A 74 11.39 -6.01 7.24
C LEU A 74 11.48 -6.61 8.65
N LEU A 75 12.05 -5.86 9.60
CA LEU A 75 12.12 -6.26 11.00
C LEU A 75 10.72 -6.43 11.63
N GLN A 76 9.80 -5.49 11.35
CA GLN A 76 8.42 -5.56 11.82
C GLN A 76 7.68 -6.78 11.25
N PHE A 77 7.89 -7.12 9.98
CA PHE A 77 7.26 -8.30 9.35
C PHE A 77 7.84 -9.60 9.89
N ALA A 78 9.15 -9.65 10.14
CA ALA A 78 9.81 -10.80 10.73
C ALA A 78 9.27 -11.13 12.13
N TYR A 79 8.69 -10.17 12.85
CA TYR A 79 8.02 -10.42 14.12
C TYR A 79 6.92 -11.48 14.00
N PHE A 80 6.17 -11.47 12.88
CA PHE A 80 5.07 -12.39 12.59
C PHE A 80 5.52 -13.64 11.80
N SER A 81 6.67 -13.56 11.14
CA SER A 81 7.22 -14.61 10.28
C SER A 81 8.65 -14.98 10.67
N ARG A 82 8.80 -15.67 11.80
CA ARG A 82 10.09 -16.04 12.41
C ARG A 82 10.68 -17.33 11.84
N ARG A 83 10.91 -17.35 10.53
CA ARG A 83 11.58 -18.47 9.84
C ARG A 83 12.59 -17.94 8.81
N PRO A 84 13.67 -18.68 8.51
CA PRO A 84 14.67 -18.22 7.55
C PRO A 84 14.06 -17.84 6.19
N GLY A 85 14.45 -16.68 5.66
CA GLY A 85 14.01 -16.14 4.37
C GLY A 85 12.51 -15.87 4.25
N ALA A 86 11.77 -15.72 5.36
CA ALA A 86 10.34 -15.45 5.30
C ALA A 86 10.02 -14.05 4.79
N VAL A 87 10.92 -13.09 5.03
CA VAL A 87 10.75 -11.70 4.62
C VAL A 87 11.79 -11.37 3.57
N ILE A 88 11.34 -11.21 2.33
CA ILE A 88 12.18 -10.88 1.18
C ILE A 88 12.16 -9.36 1.02
N GLY A 89 13.32 -8.72 1.14
CA GLY A 89 13.48 -7.30 0.87
C GLY A 89 14.16 -7.09 -0.49
N VAL A 90 13.57 -6.28 -1.37
CA VAL A 90 14.14 -5.92 -2.68
C VAL A 90 14.39 -4.42 -2.75
N ASP A 91 15.60 -4.04 -3.16
CA ASP A 91 15.94 -2.64 -3.41
C ASP A 91 16.90 -2.52 -4.60
N VAL A 92 16.83 -1.39 -5.30
CA VAL A 92 17.65 -1.08 -6.48
C VAL A 92 18.94 -0.36 -6.09
N VAL A 93 19.01 0.21 -4.88
CA VAL A 93 20.16 0.97 -4.38
C VAL A 93 21.04 0.08 -3.49
N ASP A 94 22.24 -0.26 -3.97
CA ASP A 94 23.18 -1.11 -3.22
C ASP A 94 23.53 -0.54 -1.84
N GLU A 95 23.66 0.78 -1.72
CA GLU A 95 23.94 1.44 -0.44
C GLU A 95 22.77 1.32 0.55
N MET A 96 21.51 1.25 0.07
CA MET A 96 20.34 0.98 0.92
C MET A 96 20.37 -0.45 1.43
N LEU A 97 20.67 -1.42 0.56
CA LEU A 97 20.78 -2.84 0.95
C LEU A 97 21.86 -3.05 2.00
N GLU A 98 23.01 -2.39 1.84
CA GLU A 98 24.11 -2.49 2.80
C GLU A 98 23.76 -1.83 4.14
N ALA A 99 23.13 -0.65 4.12
CA ALA A 99 22.64 -0.03 5.34
C ALA A 99 21.58 -0.89 6.07
N SER A 100 20.67 -1.51 5.32
CA SER A 100 19.65 -2.43 5.85
C SER A 100 20.31 -3.65 6.49
N ARG A 101 21.30 -4.27 5.85
CA ARG A 101 22.06 -5.42 6.40
C ARG A 101 22.71 -5.08 7.75
N GLN A 102 23.41 -3.95 7.82
CA GLN A 102 24.04 -3.48 9.07
C GLN A 102 23.00 -3.20 10.17
N ASN A 103 21.84 -2.66 9.79
CA ASN A 103 20.76 -2.41 10.73
C ASN A 103 20.16 -3.74 11.26
N MET A 104 20.08 -4.79 10.44
CA MET A 104 19.62 -6.12 10.87
C MET A 104 20.56 -6.76 11.90
N GLU A 105 21.88 -6.60 11.73
CA GLU A 105 22.85 -7.05 12.75
C GLU A 105 22.63 -6.36 14.10
N THR A 106 22.35 -5.06 14.08
CA THR A 106 22.01 -4.30 15.29
C THR A 106 20.66 -4.77 15.87
N ALA A 107 19.66 -4.97 15.02
CA ALA A 107 18.36 -5.47 15.44
C ALA A 107 18.45 -6.83 16.12
N GLU A 108 19.29 -7.74 15.62
CA GLU A 108 19.52 -9.06 16.21
C GLU A 108 20.19 -8.99 17.60
N GLN A 109 21.01 -7.96 17.85
CA GLN A 109 21.58 -7.69 19.19
C GLN A 109 20.56 -7.08 20.16
N GLU A 110 19.61 -6.29 19.65
CA GLU A 110 18.59 -5.60 20.46
C GLU A 110 17.31 -6.43 20.68
N ASN A 111 17.11 -7.51 19.93
CA ASN A 111 15.88 -8.31 19.92
C ASN A 111 16.18 -9.81 20.04
N ASP A 112 16.01 -10.38 21.23
CA ASP A 112 16.31 -11.80 21.51
C ASP A 112 15.58 -12.80 20.58
N TRP A 113 14.41 -12.41 20.06
CA TRP A 113 13.57 -13.22 19.20
C TRP A 113 13.93 -13.15 17.72
N PHE A 114 14.66 -12.11 17.29
CA PHE A 114 14.97 -11.85 15.90
C PHE A 114 16.27 -12.53 15.50
N ARG A 115 16.33 -13.04 14.27
CA ARG A 115 17.55 -13.51 13.62
C ARG A 115 17.61 -12.89 12.24
N SER A 116 18.77 -12.37 11.85
CA SER A 116 18.97 -11.77 10.53
C SER A 116 18.65 -12.75 9.39
N GLU A 117 18.79 -14.07 9.62
CA GLU A 117 18.41 -15.11 8.66
C GLU A 117 16.92 -15.11 8.28
N PHE A 118 16.04 -14.48 9.07
CA PHE A 118 14.62 -14.33 8.72
C PHE A 118 14.41 -13.42 7.50
N ILE A 119 15.41 -12.58 7.20
CA ILE A 119 15.40 -11.62 6.11
C ILE A 119 16.26 -12.14 4.95
N ASP A 120 15.70 -12.06 3.75
CA ASP A 120 16.42 -12.29 2.49
C ASP A 120 16.48 -10.98 1.69
N LEU A 121 17.63 -10.31 1.72
CA LEU A 121 17.85 -9.06 1.00
C LEU A 121 18.39 -9.35 -0.41
N ARG A 122 17.70 -8.83 -1.43
CA ARG A 122 18.04 -9.03 -2.84
C ARG A 122 18.18 -7.68 -3.55
N ALA A 123 19.23 -7.55 -4.36
CA ALA A 123 19.30 -6.47 -5.34
C ALA A 123 18.33 -6.74 -6.49
N GLY A 124 17.50 -5.75 -6.82
CA GLY A 124 16.52 -5.88 -7.89
C GLY A 124 15.62 -4.66 -8.00
N ASP A 125 14.87 -4.59 -9.09
CA ASP A 125 13.90 -3.52 -9.33
C ASP A 125 12.46 -4.07 -9.33
N ALA A 126 11.48 -3.18 -9.15
CA ALA A 126 10.07 -3.58 -9.15
C ALA A 126 9.53 -3.95 -10.54
N LEU A 127 10.26 -3.62 -11.61
CA LEU A 127 9.89 -3.87 -13.02
C LEU A 127 10.29 -5.28 -13.48
N HIS A 128 11.21 -5.92 -12.74
CA HIS A 128 11.67 -7.28 -12.88
C HIS A 128 12.08 -7.84 -11.51
N LEU A 129 11.08 -8.28 -10.73
CA LEU A 129 11.29 -8.76 -9.37
C LEU A 129 12.11 -10.08 -9.39
N PRO A 130 13.21 -10.17 -8.63
CA PRO A 130 14.03 -11.39 -8.53
C PRO A 130 13.37 -12.41 -7.59
N VAL A 131 12.09 -12.70 -7.81
CA VAL A 131 11.23 -13.54 -6.98
C VAL A 131 10.39 -14.43 -7.90
N GLU A 132 10.24 -15.71 -7.53
CA GLU A 132 9.52 -16.70 -8.30
C GLU A 132 8.01 -16.39 -8.37
N ASP A 133 7.37 -16.88 -9.43
CA ASP A 133 5.92 -16.82 -9.60
C ASP A 133 5.21 -17.45 -8.40
N GLU A 134 4.11 -16.82 -7.96
CA GLU A 134 3.19 -17.37 -6.95
C GLU A 134 3.88 -17.90 -5.69
N SER A 135 4.91 -17.19 -5.20
CA SER A 135 5.77 -17.64 -4.11
C SER A 135 5.55 -16.87 -2.80
N VAL A 136 4.94 -15.68 -2.86
CA VAL A 136 4.73 -14.81 -1.69
C VAL A 136 3.24 -14.67 -1.34
N ASP A 137 2.94 -14.58 -0.04
CA ASP A 137 1.56 -14.44 0.47
C ASP A 137 1.16 -12.96 0.59
N VAL A 138 2.13 -12.10 0.92
CA VAL A 138 1.96 -10.65 1.04
C VAL A 138 3.09 -9.96 0.27
N ALA A 139 2.73 -8.99 -0.56
CA ALA A 139 3.66 -8.04 -1.15
C ALA A 139 3.34 -6.66 -0.59
N ALA A 140 4.35 -5.86 -0.27
CA ALA A 140 4.13 -4.52 0.26
C ALA A 140 5.18 -3.51 -0.22
N GLN A 141 4.78 -2.25 -0.25
CA GLN A 141 5.64 -1.11 -0.57
C GLN A 141 5.07 0.17 0.05
N ASN A 142 5.94 1.11 0.38
CA ASN A 142 5.55 2.44 0.87
C ASN A 142 6.07 3.50 -0.09
N CYS A 143 5.17 4.32 -0.63
CA CYS A 143 5.56 5.49 -1.40
C CYS A 143 6.55 5.12 -2.53
N LEU A 144 6.29 4.05 -3.30
CA LEU A 144 7.18 3.59 -4.37
C LEU A 144 6.55 3.75 -5.75
N PHE A 145 5.26 3.44 -5.89
CA PHE A 145 4.59 3.40 -7.19
C PHE A 145 4.43 4.77 -7.84
N ASN A 146 4.32 5.84 -7.05
CA ASN A 146 4.29 7.21 -7.56
C ASN A 146 5.61 7.70 -8.14
N ILE A 147 6.71 6.99 -7.93
CA ILE A 147 7.97 7.28 -8.62
C ILE A 147 7.79 6.95 -10.10
N PHE A 148 7.14 5.83 -10.41
CA PHE A 148 7.01 5.31 -11.75
C PHE A 148 6.15 6.18 -12.66
N LYS A 149 6.53 6.21 -13.94
CA LYS A 149 5.64 6.64 -15.01
C LYS A 149 4.63 5.54 -15.30
N THR A 150 3.55 5.88 -16.01
CA THR A 150 2.39 4.99 -16.20
C THR A 150 2.75 3.58 -16.68
N ASP A 151 3.63 3.45 -17.68
CA ASP A 151 4.01 2.13 -18.23
C ASP A 151 4.84 1.30 -17.24
N ASP A 152 5.76 1.96 -16.53
CA ASP A 152 6.58 1.32 -15.49
C ASP A 152 5.72 0.93 -14.27
N LEU A 153 4.71 1.74 -13.91
CA LEU A 153 3.75 1.40 -12.87
C LEU A 153 2.92 0.17 -13.23
N LYS A 154 2.42 0.09 -14.47
CA LYS A 154 1.72 -1.11 -14.97
C LYS A 154 2.63 -2.33 -14.88
N ARG A 155 3.90 -2.20 -15.28
CA ARG A 155 4.87 -3.28 -15.22
C ARG A 155 5.15 -3.73 -13.77
N ALA A 156 5.31 -2.78 -12.84
CA ALA A 156 5.51 -3.07 -11.43
C ALA A 156 4.32 -3.79 -10.79
N LEU A 157 3.10 -3.37 -11.12
CA LEU A 157 1.87 -4.04 -10.70
C LEU A 157 1.78 -5.46 -11.26
N GLN A 158 2.14 -5.67 -12.54
CA GLN A 158 2.17 -7.00 -13.17
C GLN A 158 3.19 -7.93 -12.50
N GLU A 159 4.40 -7.46 -12.22
CA GLU A 159 5.40 -8.24 -11.50
C GLU A 159 4.95 -8.59 -10.09
N THR A 160 4.32 -7.63 -9.39
CA THR A 160 3.75 -7.87 -8.06
C THR A 160 2.65 -8.94 -8.11
N TYR A 161 1.76 -8.87 -9.11
CA TYR A 161 0.71 -9.87 -9.33
C TYR A 161 1.27 -11.26 -9.67
N ARG A 162 2.36 -11.32 -10.45
CA ARG A 162 3.06 -12.55 -10.83
C ARG A 162 3.60 -13.28 -9.61
N VAL A 163 4.30 -12.58 -8.72
CA VAL A 163 4.95 -13.19 -7.53
C VAL A 163 3.96 -13.57 -6.43
N LEU A 164 2.81 -12.90 -6.35
CA LEU A 164 1.77 -13.21 -5.37
C LEU A 164 1.11 -14.55 -5.65
N LYS A 165 0.94 -15.37 -4.61
CA LYS A 165 0.09 -16.57 -4.66
C LYS A 165 -1.37 -16.20 -4.97
N PRO A 166 -2.19 -17.14 -5.47
CA PRO A 166 -3.65 -16.99 -5.43
C PRO A 166 -4.12 -16.59 -4.02
N HIS A 167 -5.00 -15.59 -3.92
CA HIS A 167 -5.46 -14.99 -2.65
C HIS A 167 -4.36 -14.30 -1.81
N GLY A 168 -3.16 -14.14 -2.37
CA GLY A 168 -2.14 -13.25 -1.87
C GLY A 168 -2.58 -11.79 -2.00
N ARG A 169 -1.95 -10.90 -1.22
CA ARG A 169 -2.33 -9.48 -1.19
C ARG A 169 -1.15 -8.55 -1.41
N LEU A 170 -1.37 -7.53 -2.21
CA LEU A 170 -0.53 -6.35 -2.27
C LEU A 170 -1.08 -5.32 -1.29
N VAL A 171 -0.27 -4.89 -0.32
CA VAL A 171 -0.64 -3.82 0.62
C VAL A 171 0.30 -2.64 0.45
N MET A 172 -0.25 -1.45 0.24
CA MET A 172 0.53 -0.27 -0.09
C MET A 172 -0.02 1.01 0.52
N SER A 173 0.87 1.98 0.67
CA SER A 173 0.56 3.35 1.03
C SER A 173 1.17 4.27 -0.02
N ASP A 174 0.35 5.03 -0.75
CA ASP A 174 0.84 5.96 -1.78
C ASP A 174 0.10 7.30 -1.75
N PRO A 175 0.75 8.39 -2.20
CA PRO A 175 0.09 9.65 -2.41
C PRO A 175 -0.92 9.59 -3.58
N THR A 176 -2.04 10.28 -3.44
CA THR A 176 -3.06 10.47 -4.48
C THR A 176 -3.43 11.93 -4.57
N CYS A 177 -3.82 12.38 -5.76
CA CYS A 177 -4.17 13.77 -6.01
C CYS A 177 -5.31 13.84 -7.01
N GLU A 178 -6.46 14.37 -6.58
CA GLU A 178 -7.62 14.56 -7.46
C GLU A 178 -7.41 15.71 -8.46
N GLN A 179 -6.58 16.68 -8.08
CA GLN A 179 -6.29 17.84 -8.91
C GLN A 179 -5.24 17.49 -9.97
N PRO A 180 -5.37 18.00 -11.21
CA PRO A 180 -4.38 17.77 -12.24
C PRO A 180 -3.05 18.43 -11.86
N MET A 181 -1.95 17.72 -12.10
CA MET A 181 -0.61 18.28 -11.98
C MET A 181 -0.15 18.84 -13.32
N SER A 182 0.48 20.02 -13.29
CA SER A 182 1.06 20.65 -14.48
C SER A 182 2.17 19.78 -15.09
N ASP A 183 2.40 19.94 -16.39
CA ASP A 183 3.49 19.23 -17.09
C ASP A 183 4.85 19.56 -16.50
N GLU A 184 5.05 20.80 -16.04
CA GLU A 184 6.28 21.25 -15.37
C GLU A 184 6.49 20.50 -14.05
N LEU A 185 5.45 20.35 -13.22
CA LEU A 185 5.53 19.53 -12.00
C LEU A 185 5.82 18.07 -12.32
N ARG A 186 5.13 17.48 -13.31
CA ARG A 186 5.35 16.08 -13.71
C ARG A 186 6.75 15.82 -14.24
N ALA A 187 7.40 16.84 -14.82
CA ALA A 187 8.76 16.80 -15.33
C ALA A 187 9.84 16.99 -14.25
N ASP A 188 9.48 17.44 -13.04
CA ASP A 188 10.43 17.54 -11.93
C ASP A 188 10.74 16.13 -11.37
N GLU A 189 11.89 15.60 -11.81
CA GLU A 189 12.36 14.27 -11.43
C GLU A 189 12.68 14.16 -9.93
N ARG A 190 13.06 15.26 -9.27
CA ARG A 190 13.33 15.24 -7.82
C ARG A 190 12.03 15.16 -7.05
N LEU A 191 11.03 15.96 -7.39
CA LEU A 191 9.70 15.88 -6.76
C LEU A 191 9.01 14.54 -7.05
N ARG A 192 9.30 13.93 -8.20
CA ARG A 192 8.87 12.57 -8.54
C ARG A 192 9.54 11.53 -7.67
N ALA A 193 10.86 11.62 -7.45
CA ALA A 193 11.59 10.75 -6.53
C ALA A 193 11.07 10.84 -5.07
N LEU A 194 10.47 11.99 -4.72
CA LEU A 194 9.79 12.23 -3.43
C LEU A 194 8.29 11.82 -3.45
N CYS A 195 7.85 11.17 -4.52
CA CYS A 195 6.51 10.60 -4.69
C CYS A 195 5.38 11.64 -4.73
N LEU A 196 5.71 12.89 -5.04
CA LEU A 196 4.75 13.98 -5.10
C LEU A 196 4.15 14.06 -6.49
N THR A 197 4.97 14.27 -7.51
CA THR A 197 4.49 14.68 -8.84
C THR A 197 4.07 13.52 -9.75
N GLY A 198 4.15 12.29 -9.25
CA GLY A 198 3.57 11.11 -9.88
C GLY A 198 2.20 10.71 -9.35
N SER A 199 1.66 11.41 -8.35
CA SER A 199 0.35 11.11 -7.77
C SER A 199 -0.74 11.13 -8.84
N LEU A 200 -1.60 10.12 -8.81
CA LEU A 200 -2.78 9.99 -9.67
C LEU A 200 -4.06 10.25 -8.87
N PRO A 201 -5.18 10.59 -9.54
CA PRO A 201 -6.50 10.51 -8.92
C PRO A 201 -6.74 9.10 -8.39
N LEU A 202 -7.40 8.98 -7.22
CA LEU A 202 -7.57 7.67 -6.57
C LEU A 202 -8.26 6.67 -7.50
N GLN A 203 -9.28 7.10 -8.25
CA GLN A 203 -10.00 6.20 -9.15
C GLN A 203 -9.11 5.67 -10.29
N GLU A 204 -8.24 6.49 -10.87
CA GLU A 204 -7.30 6.05 -11.90
C GLU A 204 -6.31 5.02 -11.33
N TYR A 205 -5.84 5.25 -10.11
CA TYR A 205 -4.94 4.33 -9.42
C TYR A 205 -5.60 2.97 -9.16
N LEU A 206 -6.84 2.97 -8.65
CA LEU A 206 -7.64 1.75 -8.44
C LEU A 206 -7.90 1.01 -9.75
N ASN A 207 -8.17 1.74 -10.84
CA ASN A 207 -8.36 1.13 -12.16
C ASN A 207 -7.10 0.39 -12.59
N MET A 208 -5.92 1.01 -12.51
CA MET A 208 -4.65 0.37 -12.87
C MET A 208 -4.39 -0.92 -12.09
N ILE A 209 -4.72 -0.93 -10.79
CA ILE A 209 -4.63 -2.14 -9.95
C ILE A 209 -5.57 -3.23 -10.49
N THR A 210 -6.84 -2.91 -10.71
CA THR A 210 -7.82 -3.90 -11.18
C THR A 210 -7.58 -4.39 -12.61
N GLU A 211 -7.03 -3.55 -13.49
CA GLU A 211 -6.66 -3.91 -14.88
C GLU A 211 -5.57 -4.99 -14.94
N VAL A 212 -4.71 -5.08 -13.94
CA VAL A 212 -3.70 -6.14 -13.84
C VAL A 212 -4.29 -7.48 -13.41
N GLY A 213 -5.46 -7.47 -12.76
CA GLY A 213 -6.21 -8.69 -12.44
C GLY A 213 -6.57 -8.88 -10.96
N PHE A 214 -6.37 -7.87 -10.10
CA PHE A 214 -6.82 -7.92 -8.72
C PHE A 214 -8.36 -7.83 -8.67
N GLY A 215 -9.03 -8.94 -8.29
CA GLY A 215 -10.49 -9.01 -8.24
C GLY A 215 -11.11 -8.28 -7.04
N THR A 216 -10.36 -8.12 -5.95
CA THR A 216 -10.81 -7.44 -4.74
C THR A 216 -9.81 -6.34 -4.36
N VAL A 217 -10.30 -5.13 -4.09
CA VAL A 217 -9.48 -4.00 -3.64
C VAL A 217 -10.15 -3.31 -2.47
N GLU A 218 -9.38 -3.05 -1.42
CA GLU A 218 -9.82 -2.42 -0.17
C GLU A 218 -9.12 -1.07 -0.02
N VAL A 219 -9.89 0.02 0.13
CA VAL A 219 -9.35 1.32 0.53
C VAL A 219 -9.47 1.43 2.04
N ARG A 220 -8.33 1.30 2.72
CA ARG A 220 -8.23 1.12 4.18
C ARG A 220 -8.05 2.43 4.94
N ALA A 221 -7.45 3.43 4.32
CA ALA A 221 -7.36 4.78 4.86
C ALA A 221 -7.16 5.78 3.74
N LYS A 222 -7.61 7.03 3.97
CA LYS A 222 -7.25 8.20 3.19
C LYS A 222 -6.97 9.36 4.15
N ARG A 223 -5.80 9.99 4.06
CA ARG A 223 -5.34 11.02 5.01
C ARG A 223 -4.66 12.18 4.27
N ALA A 224 -4.70 13.38 4.85
CA ALA A 224 -3.90 14.50 4.37
C ALA A 224 -2.41 14.15 4.35
N TYR A 225 -1.68 14.48 3.28
CA TYR A 225 -0.25 14.22 3.17
C TYR A 225 0.57 15.50 3.00
N ARG A 226 0.43 16.21 1.88
CA ARG A 226 1.17 17.43 1.57
C ARG A 226 0.35 18.41 0.73
N VAL A 227 0.84 19.64 0.65
CA VAL A 227 0.31 20.66 -0.25
C VAL A 227 1.43 21.20 -1.13
N LEU A 228 1.16 21.35 -2.43
CA LEU A 228 2.01 22.14 -3.34
C LEU A 228 1.31 23.49 -3.55
N ALA A 229 1.88 24.55 -3.02
CA ALA A 229 1.30 25.90 -3.07
C ALA A 229 1.97 26.79 -4.14
N PRO A 230 1.22 27.73 -4.74
CA PRO A 230 1.79 28.75 -5.61
C PRO A 230 2.90 29.54 -4.91
N GLY A 231 3.94 29.92 -5.66
CA GLY A 231 5.12 30.62 -5.15
C GLY A 231 6.19 29.71 -4.52
N HIS A 232 5.85 28.45 -4.19
CA HIS A 232 6.80 27.42 -3.78
C HIS A 232 7.03 26.36 -4.86
N TYR A 233 6.01 26.13 -5.70
CA TYR A 233 5.98 25.12 -6.75
C TYR A 233 5.39 25.69 -8.04
N ALA A 234 5.63 25.02 -9.17
CA ALA A 234 5.11 25.39 -10.49
C ALA A 234 3.60 25.08 -10.64
N THR A 235 2.77 25.79 -9.89
CA THR A 235 1.32 25.69 -9.88
C THR A 235 0.67 27.05 -9.65
N ASP A 236 -0.47 27.28 -10.30
CA ASP A 236 -1.29 28.50 -10.14
C ASP A 236 -2.31 28.38 -8.99
N GLU A 237 -2.55 27.16 -8.50
CA GLU A 237 -3.45 26.87 -7.39
C GLU A 237 -2.83 25.95 -6.34
N LEU A 238 -3.51 25.83 -5.20
CA LEU A 238 -3.10 24.95 -4.11
C LEU A 238 -3.45 23.51 -4.46
N ILE A 239 -2.44 22.66 -4.69
CA ILE A 239 -2.61 21.22 -4.95
C ILE A 239 -2.57 20.48 -3.61
N TYR A 240 -3.67 19.81 -3.26
CA TYR A 240 -3.83 19.04 -2.03
C TYR A 240 -3.58 17.56 -2.31
N ILE A 241 -2.52 17.02 -1.72
CA ILE A 241 -2.11 15.63 -1.87
C ILE A 241 -2.51 14.88 -0.61
N GLU A 242 -3.19 13.76 -0.82
CA GLU A 242 -3.59 12.82 0.22
C GLU A 242 -2.73 11.57 0.13
N SER A 243 -2.61 10.79 1.20
CA SER A 243 -2.07 9.44 1.17
C SER A 243 -3.22 8.45 1.33
N VAL A 244 -3.23 7.41 0.51
CA VAL A 244 -4.18 6.31 0.57
C VAL A 244 -3.47 5.02 0.99
N GLU A 245 -4.12 4.24 1.85
CA GLU A 245 -3.72 2.87 2.15
C GLU A 245 -4.65 1.91 1.39
N VAL A 246 -4.09 1.04 0.56
CA VAL A 246 -4.81 0.11 -0.31
C VAL A 246 -4.34 -1.32 -0.06
N CYS A 247 -5.28 -2.27 0.02
CA CYS A 247 -5.00 -3.69 -0.04
C CYS A 247 -5.67 -4.29 -1.28
N ALA A 248 -4.90 -4.77 -2.24
CA ALA A 248 -5.38 -5.44 -3.43
C ALA A 248 -5.15 -6.95 -3.31
N ILE A 249 -6.22 -7.74 -3.37
CA ILE A 249 -6.18 -9.18 -3.16
C ILE A 249 -6.30 -9.89 -4.51
N LYS A 250 -5.41 -10.85 -4.77
CA LYS A 250 -5.39 -11.72 -5.96
C LYS A 250 -6.52 -12.75 -5.90
N ASP A 251 -7.74 -12.25 -5.71
CA ASP A 251 -8.96 -13.00 -5.89
C ASP A 251 -9.33 -13.04 -7.38
N PRO A 252 -10.04 -14.08 -7.83
CA PRO A 252 -10.57 -14.12 -9.18
C PRO A 252 -11.44 -12.89 -9.49
N MET A 253 -11.27 -12.32 -10.68
CA MET A 253 -12.11 -11.22 -11.15
C MET A 253 -13.56 -11.69 -11.29
N PRO A 254 -14.53 -11.09 -10.57
CA PRO A 254 -15.95 -11.40 -10.77
C PRO A 254 -16.40 -11.05 -12.19
N ALA A 255 -17.41 -11.77 -12.71
CA ALA A 255 -17.90 -11.59 -14.08
C ALA A 255 -18.48 -10.18 -14.35
N ASP A 256 -18.93 -9.49 -13.31
CA ASP A 256 -19.49 -8.14 -13.33
C ASP A 256 -18.46 -7.06 -12.88
N GLY A 257 -17.17 -7.40 -12.86
CA GLY A 257 -16.07 -6.49 -12.55
C GLY A 257 -15.57 -6.58 -11.10
N PRO A 258 -14.54 -5.79 -10.74
CA PRO A 258 -13.85 -5.91 -9.46
C PRO A 258 -14.74 -5.50 -8.28
N CYS A 259 -14.47 -6.08 -7.12
CA CYS A 259 -15.02 -5.67 -5.84
C CYS A 259 -14.11 -4.62 -5.18
N ILE A 260 -14.43 -3.34 -5.36
CA ILE A 260 -13.72 -2.23 -4.69
C ILE A 260 -14.50 -1.83 -3.44
N PHE A 261 -13.86 -1.91 -2.28
CA PHE A 261 -14.43 -1.54 -0.98
C PHE A 261 -13.88 -0.20 -0.52
N THR A 262 -14.69 0.86 -0.63
CA THR A 262 -14.37 2.20 -0.11
C THR A 262 -15.00 2.48 1.26
N GLY A 263 -15.38 1.43 1.99
CA GLY A 263 -16.00 1.50 3.32
C GLY A 263 -17.50 1.81 3.30
N ARG A 264 -18.18 1.50 2.19
CA ARG A 264 -19.64 1.63 2.11
C ARG A 264 -20.35 0.52 2.87
N THR A 265 -21.49 0.88 3.46
CA THR A 265 -22.34 -0.04 4.22
C THR A 265 -23.77 0.04 3.69
N ALA A 266 -24.43 -1.10 3.59
CA ALA A 266 -25.87 -1.20 3.35
C ALA A 266 -26.60 -1.68 4.61
N ILE A 267 -27.74 -1.06 4.92
CA ILE A 267 -28.61 -1.43 6.04
C ILE A 267 -30.03 -1.58 5.51
N TYR A 268 -30.57 -2.80 5.58
CA TYR A 268 -31.97 -3.05 5.29
C TYR A 268 -32.80 -2.74 6.54
N TYR A 269 -33.87 -1.94 6.41
CA TYR A 269 -34.76 -1.56 7.51
C TYR A 269 -36.25 -1.77 7.17
N GLY A 270 -36.54 -2.65 6.20
CA GLY A 270 -37.91 -3.02 5.84
C GLY A 270 -38.57 -3.95 6.86
N GLY A 271 -39.80 -4.39 6.55
CA GLY A 271 -40.64 -5.13 7.50
C GLY A 271 -40.33 -6.62 7.64
N GLU A 272 -39.60 -7.22 6.70
CA GLU A 272 -39.23 -8.65 6.72
C GLU A 272 -37.95 -8.87 7.54
N GLU A 273 -37.66 -10.13 7.90
CA GLU A 273 -36.45 -10.48 8.66
C GLU A 273 -35.15 -10.19 7.89
N TYR A 274 -35.19 -10.31 6.56
CA TYR A 274 -34.05 -10.05 5.70
C TYR A 274 -34.50 -9.64 4.29
N PHE A 275 -33.55 -9.04 3.56
CA PHE A 275 -33.63 -8.83 2.13
C PHE A 275 -32.50 -9.60 1.44
N ASP A 276 -32.82 -10.36 0.40
CA ASP A 276 -31.85 -11.11 -0.40
C ASP A 276 -31.86 -10.56 -1.83
N ASP A 277 -30.70 -10.07 -2.29
CA ASP A 277 -30.55 -9.48 -3.62
C ASP A 277 -30.47 -10.52 -4.76
N GLN A 278 -30.46 -11.81 -4.42
CA GLN A 278 -30.29 -12.95 -5.34
C GLN A 278 -28.95 -12.93 -6.11
N LYS A 279 -27.97 -12.19 -5.61
CA LYS A 279 -26.61 -12.07 -6.15
C LYS A 279 -25.54 -12.38 -5.09
N GLY A 280 -25.95 -13.01 -3.99
CA GLY A 280 -25.06 -13.46 -2.92
C GLY A 280 -25.00 -12.51 -1.72
N HIS A 281 -25.85 -11.47 -1.65
CA HIS A 281 -25.91 -10.57 -0.50
C HIS A 281 -27.26 -10.69 0.22
N VAL A 282 -27.19 -11.03 1.50
CA VAL A 282 -28.35 -11.06 2.40
C VAL A 282 -28.18 -9.95 3.44
N LEU A 283 -29.10 -8.99 3.43
CA LEU A 283 -29.14 -7.89 4.37
C LEU A 283 -30.15 -8.24 5.47
N LEU A 284 -29.66 -8.51 6.68
CA LEU A 284 -30.51 -8.73 7.84
C LEU A 284 -31.15 -7.41 8.31
N GLN A 285 -32.37 -7.50 8.84
CA GLN A 285 -33.10 -6.33 9.32
C GLN A 285 -32.28 -5.57 10.37
N ASN A 286 -32.05 -4.27 10.09
CA ASN A 286 -31.35 -3.31 10.91
C ASN A 286 -29.90 -3.68 11.28
N GLN A 287 -29.24 -4.51 10.45
CA GLN A 287 -27.84 -4.85 10.61
C GLN A 287 -27.01 -4.31 9.43
N PRO A 288 -25.84 -3.71 9.71
CA PRO A 288 -24.96 -3.22 8.65
C PRO A 288 -24.23 -4.37 7.95
N LEU A 289 -24.27 -4.35 6.63
CA LEU A 289 -23.44 -5.18 5.77
C LEU A 289 -22.45 -4.29 5.02
N ALA A 290 -21.15 -4.55 5.14
CA ALA A 290 -20.16 -3.89 4.31
C ALA A 290 -20.31 -4.37 2.86
N VAL A 291 -20.35 -3.43 1.92
CA VAL A 291 -20.59 -3.72 0.50
C VAL A 291 -19.55 -3.01 -0.35
N CYS A 292 -19.14 -3.66 -1.45
CA CYS A 292 -18.30 -3.02 -2.44
C CYS A 292 -19.10 -1.98 -3.24
N ASP A 293 -18.39 -1.09 -3.94
CA ASP A 293 -18.98 0.07 -4.62
C ASP A 293 -20.00 -0.33 -5.70
N LYS A 294 -19.76 -1.44 -6.42
CA LYS A 294 -20.72 -1.96 -7.40
C LYS A 294 -21.98 -2.53 -6.74
N THR A 295 -21.85 -3.22 -5.60
CA THR A 295 -23.00 -3.74 -4.84
C THR A 295 -23.80 -2.58 -4.25
N ALA A 296 -23.13 -1.56 -3.71
CA ALA A 296 -23.77 -0.32 -3.26
C ALA A 296 -24.58 0.35 -4.39
N GLY A 297 -23.99 0.46 -5.59
CA GLY A 297 -24.68 0.99 -6.78
C GLY A 297 -25.87 0.13 -7.20
N ALA A 298 -25.74 -1.19 -7.19
CA ALA A 298 -26.82 -2.12 -7.53
C ALA A 298 -28.00 -2.03 -6.54
N LEU A 299 -27.73 -1.91 -5.24
CA LEU A 299 -28.75 -1.74 -4.21
C LEU A 299 -29.49 -0.41 -4.35
N LEU A 300 -28.78 0.70 -4.62
CA LEU A 300 -29.39 2.00 -4.88
C LEU A 300 -30.29 1.98 -6.13
N ALA A 301 -29.88 1.26 -7.18
CA ALA A 301 -30.63 1.14 -8.42
C ALA A 301 -31.96 0.37 -8.28
N LEU A 302 -32.17 -0.36 -7.18
CA LEU A 302 -33.46 -0.99 -6.90
C LEU A 302 -34.57 0.03 -6.61
N GLY A 303 -34.24 1.28 -6.28
CA GLY A 303 -35.21 2.34 -6.00
C GLY A 303 -36.06 2.08 -4.74
N ARG A 304 -35.57 1.22 -3.84
CA ARG A 304 -36.25 0.88 -2.60
C ARG A 304 -36.10 2.00 -1.57
N ASN A 305 -37.15 2.20 -0.77
CA ASN A 305 -37.18 3.18 0.32
C ASN A 305 -36.92 2.54 1.70
N ASP A 306 -36.45 1.29 1.73
CA ASP A 306 -36.19 0.49 2.93
C ASP A 306 -34.77 -0.10 2.98
N ILE A 307 -33.86 0.42 2.14
CA ILE A 307 -32.43 0.11 2.17
C ILE A 307 -31.66 1.43 2.23
N PHE A 308 -30.84 1.59 3.27
CA PHE A 308 -29.90 2.70 3.39
C PHE A 308 -28.54 2.25 2.85
N VAL A 309 -27.89 3.07 2.04
CA VAL A 309 -26.51 2.86 1.58
C VAL A 309 -25.69 4.08 1.96
N SER A 310 -24.62 3.88 2.72
CA SER A 310 -23.76 4.96 3.20
C SER A 310 -22.88 5.53 2.07
N PRO A 311 -22.42 6.79 2.18
CA PRO A 311 -21.30 7.26 1.38
C PRO A 311 -20.02 6.47 1.70
N SER A 312 -19.00 6.63 0.85
CA SER A 312 -17.66 6.09 1.08
C SER A 312 -17.00 6.76 2.29
N THR A 313 -16.42 5.96 3.18
CA THR A 313 -15.63 6.44 4.32
C THR A 313 -14.13 6.43 4.02
N PHE A 314 -13.72 5.74 2.95
CA PHE A 314 -12.33 5.41 2.63
C PHE A 314 -11.60 4.72 3.79
N HIS A 315 -12.37 3.99 4.59
CA HIS A 315 -11.90 3.20 5.70
C HIS A 315 -12.65 1.87 5.70
N TYR A 316 -12.09 0.89 5.00
CA TYR A 316 -12.54 -0.50 5.02
C TYR A 316 -11.45 -1.37 5.61
N ASP A 317 -11.80 -2.20 6.59
CA ASP A 317 -10.83 -2.94 7.38
C ASP A 317 -11.08 -4.46 7.33
N GLY A 318 -11.76 -4.93 6.29
CA GLY A 318 -12.02 -6.35 6.05
C GLY A 318 -13.30 -6.87 6.70
N GLY A 319 -14.21 -6.00 7.16
CA GLY A 319 -15.48 -6.40 7.75
C GLY A 319 -16.55 -5.30 7.82
N GLY A 320 -17.75 -5.69 8.28
CA GLY A 320 -18.78 -4.78 8.80
C GLY A 320 -18.73 -4.75 10.33
N CYS A 321 -19.64 -4.02 10.98
CA CYS A 321 -19.73 -4.00 12.45
C CYS A 321 -20.06 -5.37 13.07
N CYS A 322 -20.45 -6.36 12.25
CA CYS A 322 -20.99 -7.65 12.64
C CYS A 322 -20.39 -8.77 11.79
#